data_AF-A0A519KYA0-F1
#
_entry.id   AF-A0A519KYA0-F1
#
_cell.length_a   1.000
_cell.length_b   1.000
_cell.length_c   1.000
_cell.angle_alpha   90.00
_cell.angle_beta   90.00
_cell.angle_gamma   90.00
#
_symmetry.space_group_name_H-M   'P 1'
#
loop_
_entity.id
_entity.type
_entity.pdbx_description
1 polymer ?
#
loop_
_entity_poly.entity_id
_entity_poly.type
_entity_poly.pdbx_seq_one_letter_code
_entity_poly.pdbx_strand_id
1 'polypeptide(L)'
;MTSQTLTPARSRLNASYRNLTLWTLQGWIAMFFIAAGYAKLSEPMANLIDLMKWPALMPENFVRGLGVAEIVLAVLLLAPLVSWKHGRPLLIVAASGLLLLETVMLAIHATGMDVGPAITNAILLAMTGPVLWMRAREVR
;
A
#
# COMPACT_ATOMS: atom_id res chain seq x y z
N MET A 1 -27.90 -18.41 -16.51
CA MET A 1 -26.54 -17.80 -16.56
C MET A 1 -25.60 -18.78 -17.24
N THR A 2 -25.18 -18.50 -18.47
CA THR A 2 -24.23 -19.35 -19.20
C THR A 2 -22.81 -19.01 -18.73
N SER A 3 -22.22 -19.87 -17.90
CA SER A 3 -20.80 -19.78 -17.56
C SER A 3 -19.99 -20.12 -18.80
N GLN A 4 -19.57 -19.13 -19.58
CA GLN A 4 -18.64 -19.35 -20.68
C GLN A 4 -17.28 -19.76 -20.10
N THR A 5 -16.91 -21.03 -20.29
CA THR A 5 -15.57 -21.51 -19.98
C THR A 5 -14.59 -20.93 -21.00
N LEU A 6 -13.65 -20.09 -20.54
CA LEU A 6 -12.56 -19.59 -21.38
C LEU A 6 -11.72 -20.74 -21.91
N THR A 7 -11.19 -20.60 -23.14
CA THR A 7 -10.18 -21.53 -23.64
C THR A 7 -8.92 -21.47 -22.76
N PRO A 8 -8.12 -22.55 -22.70
CA PRO A 8 -6.89 -22.55 -21.90
C PRO A 8 -5.94 -21.39 -22.23
N ALA A 9 -5.84 -21.01 -23.50
CA ALA A 9 -5.02 -19.87 -23.93
C ALA A 9 -5.50 -18.53 -23.35
N ARG A 10 -6.82 -18.26 -23.40
CA ARG A 10 -7.41 -17.02 -22.84
C ARG A 10 -7.28 -16.98 -21.32
N SER A 11 -7.47 -18.11 -20.64
CA SER A 11 -7.29 -18.21 -19.19
C SER A 11 -5.86 -17.84 -18.75
N ARG A 12 -4.84 -18.38 -19.44
CA ARG A 12 -3.43 -18.04 -19.16
C ARG A 12 -3.13 -16.57 -19.42
N LEU A 13 -3.62 -16.00 -20.52
CA LEU A 13 -3.41 -14.59 -20.85
C LEU A 13 -4.02 -13.66 -19.79
N ASN A 14 -5.25 -13.94 -19.35
CA ASN A 14 -5.90 -13.18 -18.28
C ASN A 14 -5.13 -13.26 -16.96
N ALA A 15 -4.59 -14.44 -16.62
CA ALA A 15 -3.75 -14.60 -15.43
C ALA A 15 -2.45 -13.78 -15.53
N SER A 16 -1.82 -13.73 -16.71
CA SER A 16 -0.64 -12.90 -16.97
C SER A 16 -0.93 -11.42 -16.81
N TYR A 17 -2.02 -10.90 -17.41
CA TYR A 17 -2.40 -9.49 -17.24
C TYR A 17 -2.71 -9.14 -15.81
N ARG A 18 -3.48 -9.98 -15.10
CA ARG A 18 -3.76 -9.78 -13.67
C ARG A 18 -2.46 -9.71 -12.87
N ASN A 19 -1.54 -10.64 -13.09
CA ASN A 19 -0.26 -10.65 -12.36
C ASN A 19 0.57 -9.42 -12.67
N LEU A 20 0.64 -8.99 -13.93
CA LEU A 20 1.33 -7.76 -14.32
C LEU A 20 0.72 -6.54 -13.62
N THR A 21 -0.61 -6.38 -13.67
CA THR A 21 -1.30 -5.29 -12.98
C THR A 21 -1.00 -5.28 -11.49
N LEU A 22 -1.13 -6.42 -10.81
CA LEU A 22 -0.89 -6.50 -9.36
C LEU A 22 0.57 -6.20 -9.00
N TRP A 23 1.54 -6.64 -9.80
CA TRP A 23 2.94 -6.30 -9.59
C TRP A 23 3.22 -4.81 -9.79
N THR A 24 2.63 -4.20 -10.82
CA THR A 24 2.73 -2.76 -11.04
C THR A 24 2.15 -1.97 -9.87
N LEU A 25 0.96 -2.33 -9.39
CA LEU A 25 0.35 -1.68 -8.23
C LEU A 25 1.21 -1.82 -6.97
N GLN A 26 1.69 -3.03 -6.66
CA GLN A 26 2.58 -3.28 -5.52
C GLN A 26 3.88 -2.48 -5.61
N GLY A 27 4.48 -2.37 -6.81
CA GLY A 27 5.69 -1.58 -7.02
C GLY A 27 5.47 -0.10 -6.72
N TRP A 28 4.36 0.48 -7.19
CA TRP A 28 4.01 1.86 -6.89
C TRP A 28 3.69 2.10 -5.41
N ILE A 29 2.93 1.21 -4.77
CA ILE A 29 2.64 1.29 -3.33
C ILE A 29 3.94 1.22 -2.53
N ALA A 30 4.81 0.24 -2.84
CA ALA A 30 6.08 0.09 -2.14
C ALA A 30 6.99 1.30 -2.32
N MET A 31 7.12 1.82 -3.54
CA MET A 31 7.87 3.04 -3.82
C MET A 31 7.35 4.22 -2.98
N PHE A 32 6.02 4.43 -3.00
CA PHE A 32 5.39 5.53 -2.27
C PHE A 32 5.67 5.44 -0.77
N PHE A 33 5.43 4.27 -0.15
CA PHE A 33 5.59 4.12 1.30
C PHE A 33 7.04 4.07 1.75
N ILE A 34 7.97 3.61 0.91
CA ILE A 34 9.40 3.78 1.19
C ILE A 34 9.76 5.26 1.20
N ALA A 35 9.33 6.03 0.20
CA ALA A 35 9.61 7.47 0.13
C ALA A 35 8.93 8.25 1.26
N ALA A 36 7.67 7.97 1.55
CA ALA A 36 6.90 8.61 2.61
C ALA A 36 7.49 8.29 4.00
N GLY A 37 7.85 7.03 4.23
CA GLY A 37 8.48 6.62 5.47
C GLY A 37 9.88 7.23 5.62
N TYR A 38 10.67 7.26 4.54
CA TYR A 38 11.97 7.92 4.53
C TYR A 38 11.85 9.42 4.86
N ALA A 39 10.93 10.13 4.22
CA ALA A 39 10.67 11.54 4.51
C ALA A 39 10.31 11.75 5.99
N LYS A 40 9.46 10.89 6.57
CA LYS A 40 9.15 10.93 8.01
C LYS A 40 10.36 10.65 8.91
N LEU A 41 11.41 9.99 8.43
CA LEU A 41 12.63 9.75 9.20
C LEU A 41 13.68 10.85 9.03
N SER A 42 13.75 11.49 7.87
CA SER A 42 14.84 12.41 7.52
C SER A 42 14.46 13.88 7.57
N GLU A 43 13.21 14.24 7.28
CA GLU A 43 12.80 15.64 7.18
C GLU A 43 12.69 16.32 8.56
N PRO A 44 12.96 17.63 8.65
CA PRO A 44 12.67 18.40 9.85
C PRO A 44 11.18 18.34 10.22
N MET A 45 10.87 18.24 11.52
CA MET A 45 9.48 18.12 11.98
C MET A 45 8.61 19.30 11.52
N ALA A 46 9.17 20.52 11.48
CA ALA A 46 8.47 21.69 10.96
C ALA A 46 8.01 21.51 9.49
N ASN A 47 8.86 20.94 8.64
CA ASN A 47 8.50 20.66 7.24
C ASN A 47 7.38 19.61 7.15
N LEU A 48 7.43 18.57 7.98
CA LEU A 48 6.37 17.55 8.04
C LEU A 48 5.03 18.15 8.51
N ILE A 49 5.07 19.07 9.47
CA ILE A 49 3.88 19.80 9.94
C ILE A 49 3.30 20.65 8.81
N ASP A 50 4.12 21.38 8.07
CA ASP A 50 3.66 22.24 6.98
C ASP A 50 3.04 21.42 5.83
N LEU A 51 3.63 20.25 5.53
CA LEU A 51 3.19 19.37 4.45
C LEU A 51 1.93 18.55 4.78
N MET A 52 1.77 18.11 6.04
CA MET A 52 0.77 17.10 6.40
C MET A 52 -0.16 17.50 7.55
N LYS A 53 0.15 18.57 8.30
CA LYS A 53 -0.57 19.13 9.45
C LYS A 53 -0.71 18.22 10.68
N TRP A 54 -1.13 16.97 10.51
CA TRP A 54 -1.31 15.99 11.59
C TRP A 54 -0.05 15.75 12.45
N PRO A 55 1.20 15.88 11.96
CA PRO A 55 2.37 15.70 12.81
C PRO A 55 2.42 16.70 13.98
N ALA A 56 1.74 17.85 13.88
CA ALA A 56 1.64 18.83 14.97
C ALA A 56 0.84 18.31 16.18
N LEU A 57 0.05 17.25 15.99
CA LEU A 57 -0.84 16.69 17.02
C LEU A 57 -0.24 15.47 17.73
N MET A 58 0.96 15.04 17.34
CA MET A 58 1.56 13.78 17.79
C MET A 58 2.98 13.99 18.30
N PRO A 59 3.44 13.18 19.26
CA PRO A 59 4.84 13.19 19.67
C PRO A 59 5.76 12.85 18.49
N GLU A 60 6.94 13.48 18.40
CA GLU A 60 7.89 13.23 17.32
C GLU A 60 8.23 11.74 17.15
N ASN A 61 8.49 11.03 18.26
CA ASN A 61 8.81 9.61 18.23
C ASN A 61 7.70 8.76 17.58
N PHE A 62 6.42 9.18 17.70
CA PHE A 62 5.32 8.50 17.04
C PHE A 62 5.38 8.70 15.52
N VAL A 63 5.63 9.94 15.06
CA VAL A 63 5.77 10.25 13.62
C VAL A 63 6.95 9.49 13.01
N ARG A 64 8.09 9.46 13.69
CA ARG A 64 9.27 8.70 13.24
C ARG A 64 9.01 7.20 13.25
N GLY A 65 8.38 6.68 14.30
CA GLY A 65 8.02 5.27 14.41
C GLY A 65 7.05 4.83 13.30
N LEU A 66 6.08 5.68 12.94
CA LEU A 66 5.19 5.44 11.81
C LEU A 66 5.97 5.35 10.49
N GLY A 67 6.97 6.22 10.29
CA GLY A 67 7.84 6.16 9.12
C GLY A 67 8.61 4.84 9.00
N VAL A 68 9.14 4.29 10.11
CA VAL A 68 9.75 2.95 10.12
C VAL A 68 8.72 1.88 9.73
N ALA A 69 7.52 1.93 10.32
CA ALA A 69 6.47 0.97 10.03
C ALA A 69 6.05 0.98 8.55
N GLU A 70 5.92 2.16 7.94
CA GLU A 70 5.61 2.31 6.51
C GLU A 70 6.68 1.66 5.62
N ILE A 71 7.96 1.87 5.89
CA ILE A 71 9.06 1.24 5.14
C ILE A 71 9.01 -0.28 5.29
N VAL A 72 8.84 -0.79 6.52
CA VAL A 72 8.79 -2.23 6.78
C VAL A 72 7.62 -2.88 6.04
N LEU A 73 6.43 -2.28 6.12
CA LEU A 73 5.25 -2.78 5.39
C LEU A 73 5.48 -2.73 3.87
N ALA A 74 6.05 -1.66 3.34
CA ALA A 74 6.38 -1.54 1.92
C ALA A 74 7.35 -2.62 1.43
N VAL A 75 8.39 -2.93 2.22
CA VAL A 75 9.34 -4.00 1.91
C VAL A 75 8.66 -5.36 1.98
N LEU A 76 7.85 -5.62 3.02
CA LEU A 76 7.13 -6.89 3.17
C LEU A 76 6.09 -7.11 2.06
N LEU A 77 5.51 -6.05 1.50
CA LEU A 77 4.63 -6.11 0.33
C LEU A 77 5.33 -6.76 -0.88
N LEU A 78 6.65 -6.59 -1.00
CA LEU A 78 7.49 -7.14 -2.06
C LEU A 78 8.11 -8.51 -1.71
N ALA A 79 7.87 -9.04 -0.51
CA ALA A 79 8.45 -10.31 -0.06
C ALA A 79 8.28 -11.51 -1.03
N PRO A 80 7.20 -11.65 -1.81
CA PRO A 80 7.07 -12.76 -2.76
C PRO A 80 8.07 -12.73 -3.93
N LEU A 81 8.81 -11.63 -4.15
CA LEU A 81 9.93 -11.59 -5.10
C LEU A 81 11.06 -12.53 -4.70
N VAL A 82 11.25 -12.77 -3.39
CA VAL A 82 12.26 -13.70 -2.86
C VAL A 82 11.72 -15.13 -2.88
N SER A 83 10.51 -15.33 -2.35
CA SER A 83 9.86 -16.63 -2.34
C SER A 83 8.35 -16.46 -2.25
N TRP A 84 7.60 -17.03 -3.18
CA TRP A 84 6.14 -16.96 -3.13
C TRP A 84 5.55 -17.65 -1.90
N LYS A 85 6.03 -18.86 -1.58
CA LYS A 85 5.51 -19.69 -0.48
C LYS A 85 5.60 -18.99 0.87
N HIS A 86 6.74 -18.37 1.15
CA HIS A 86 7.00 -17.70 2.43
C HIS A 86 6.64 -16.20 2.40
N GLY A 87 6.75 -15.56 1.24
CA GLY A 87 6.48 -14.14 1.08
C GLY A 87 5.01 -13.78 0.95
N ARG A 88 4.14 -14.68 0.43
CA ARG A 88 2.71 -14.39 0.29
C ARG A 88 2.01 -14.06 1.63
N PRO A 89 2.23 -14.81 2.73
CA PRO A 89 1.69 -14.42 4.04
C PRO A 89 2.15 -13.03 4.49
N LEU A 90 3.44 -12.71 4.28
CA LEU A 90 4.01 -11.40 4.63
C LEU A 90 3.39 -10.27 3.80
N LEU A 91 3.22 -10.48 2.50
CA LEU A 91 2.51 -9.56 1.62
C LEU A 91 1.08 -9.30 2.11
N ILE A 92 0.34 -10.33 2.51
CA ILE A 92 -1.05 -10.18 2.95
C ILE A 92 -1.12 -9.35 4.23
N VAL A 93 -0.22 -9.61 5.19
CA VAL A 93 -0.11 -8.82 6.42
C VAL A 93 0.26 -7.37 6.09
N ALA A 94 1.25 -7.17 5.22
CA ALA A 94 1.70 -5.86 4.79
C ALA A 94 0.58 -5.06 4.11
N ALA A 95 -0.09 -5.64 3.12
CA ALA A 95 -1.19 -5.00 2.40
C ALA A 95 -2.37 -4.70 3.33
N SER A 96 -2.66 -5.56 4.31
CA SER A 96 -3.68 -5.28 5.34
C SER A 96 -3.29 -4.09 6.22
N GLY A 97 -2.02 -4.04 6.66
CA GLY A 97 -1.50 -2.94 7.46
C GLY A 97 -1.50 -1.60 6.72
N LEU A 98 -1.08 -1.61 5.46
CA LEU A 98 -1.12 -0.43 4.59
C LEU A 98 -2.56 0.02 4.34
N LEU A 99 -3.49 -0.90 4.04
CA LEU A 99 -4.89 -0.56 3.83
C LEU A 99 -5.50 0.12 5.07
N LEU A 100 -5.18 -0.40 6.27
CA LEU A 100 -5.61 0.21 7.53
C LEU A 100 -5.01 1.60 7.72
N LEU A 101 -3.70 1.73 7.53
CA LEU A 101 -2.98 3.01 7.66
C LEU A 101 -3.54 4.05 6.70
N GLU A 102 -3.67 3.71 5.41
CA GLU A 102 -4.23 4.58 4.37
C GLU A 102 -5.67 5.01 4.71
N THR A 103 -6.47 4.09 5.27
CA THR A 103 -7.86 4.40 5.69
C THR A 103 -7.87 5.42 6.81
N VAL A 104 -7.02 5.25 7.83
CA VAL A 104 -6.90 6.19 8.95
C VAL A 104 -6.37 7.54 8.47
N MET A 105 -5.34 7.55 7.63
CA MET A 105 -4.75 8.77 7.09
C MET A 105 -5.73 9.52 6.18
N LEU A 106 -6.51 8.81 5.34
CA LEU A 106 -7.59 9.41 4.57
C LEU A 106 -8.58 10.13 5.48
N ALA A 107 -9.02 9.49 6.58
CA ALA A 107 -9.94 10.11 7.52
C ALA A 107 -9.33 11.37 8.18
N ILE A 108 -8.07 11.30 8.62
CA ILE A 108 -7.35 12.44 9.19
C ILE A 108 -7.26 13.60 8.19
N HIS A 109 -6.80 13.36 6.97
CA HIS A 109 -6.66 14.41 5.97
C HIS A 109 -8.00 14.96 5.49
N ALA A 110 -9.02 14.11 5.32
CA ALA A 110 -10.36 14.55 4.92
C ALA A 110 -11.02 15.43 6.00
N THR A 111 -10.93 15.04 7.28
CA THR A 111 -11.48 15.85 8.39
C THR A 111 -10.69 17.12 8.62
N GLY A 112 -9.38 17.11 8.38
CA GLY A 112 -8.50 18.29 8.41
C GLY A 112 -8.58 19.18 7.17
N MET A 113 -9.48 18.88 6.22
CA MET A 113 -9.64 19.59 4.94
C MET A 113 -8.33 19.69 4.12
N ASP A 114 -7.48 18.67 4.25
CA ASP A 114 -6.21 18.54 3.57
C ASP A 114 -6.38 17.73 2.27
N VAL A 115 -6.91 18.41 1.25
CA VAL A 115 -7.46 17.79 0.04
C VAL A 115 -6.42 16.99 -0.73
N GLY A 116 -5.19 17.50 -0.86
CA GLY A 116 -4.13 16.82 -1.61
C GLY A 116 -3.80 15.44 -1.02
N PRO A 117 -3.31 15.38 0.23
CA PRO A 117 -3.03 14.12 0.91
C PRO A 117 -4.25 13.19 1.06
N ALA A 118 -5.47 13.74 1.20
CA ALA A 118 -6.69 12.94 1.20
C ALA A 118 -6.88 12.21 -0.15
N ILE A 119 -6.76 12.93 -1.28
CA ILE A 119 -6.84 12.31 -2.61
C ILE A 119 -5.72 11.27 -2.80
N THR A 120 -4.50 11.58 -2.37
CA THR A 120 -3.38 10.63 -2.42
C THR A 120 -3.71 9.33 -1.69
N ASN A 121 -4.23 9.39 -0.46
CA ASN A 121 -4.63 8.19 0.28
C ASN A 121 -5.80 7.45 -0.37
N ALA A 122 -6.77 8.16 -0.96
CA ALA A 122 -7.86 7.52 -1.70
C ALA A 122 -7.37 6.73 -2.91
N ILE A 123 -6.38 7.26 -3.64
CA ILE A 123 -5.74 6.56 -4.77
C ILE A 123 -4.98 5.33 -4.26
N LEU A 124 -4.19 5.47 -3.19
CA LEU A 124 -3.45 4.36 -2.61
C LEU A 124 -4.38 3.24 -2.14
N LEU A 125 -5.50 3.57 -1.46
CA LEU A 125 -6.53 2.58 -1.10
C LEU A 125 -7.10 1.84 -2.30
N ALA A 126 -7.38 2.56 -3.39
CA ALA A 126 -7.87 1.98 -4.62
C ALA A 126 -6.85 1.04 -5.30
N MET A 127 -5.56 1.21 -5.01
CA MET A 127 -4.48 0.31 -5.46
C MET A 127 -4.29 -0.87 -4.50
N THR A 128 -4.20 -0.60 -3.20
CA THR A 128 -3.91 -1.58 -2.13
C THR A 128 -5.06 -2.58 -1.96
N GLY A 129 -6.32 -2.15 -2.08
CA GLY A 129 -7.49 -3.02 -1.95
C GLY A 129 -7.48 -4.20 -2.94
N PRO A 130 -7.38 -3.96 -4.26
CA PRO A 130 -7.23 -5.02 -5.26
C PRO A 130 -6.02 -5.92 -5.03
N VAL A 131 -4.88 -5.36 -4.62
CA VAL A 131 -3.67 -6.13 -4.28
C VAL A 131 -3.97 -7.13 -3.16
N LEU A 132 -4.48 -6.66 -2.03
CA LEU A 132 -4.83 -7.50 -0.90
C LEU A 132 -5.84 -8.57 -1.31
N TRP A 133 -6.95 -8.16 -1.93
CA TRP A 133 -8.06 -9.07 -2.26
C TRP A 133 -7.63 -10.19 -3.21
N MET A 134 -6.93 -9.85 -4.30
CA MET A 134 -6.57 -10.84 -5.31
C MET A 134 -5.41 -11.73 -4.85
N ARG A 135 -4.39 -11.18 -4.19
CA ARG A 135 -3.25 -11.97 -3.68
C ARG A 135 -3.65 -12.88 -2.52
N ALA A 136 -4.59 -12.47 -1.67
CA ALA A 136 -5.13 -13.32 -0.61
C ALA A 136 -5.85 -14.55 -1.16
N ARG A 137 -6.45 -14.47 -2.35
CA ARG A 137 -7.17 -15.59 -3.00
C ARG A 137 -6.32 -16.35 -4.02
N GLU A 138 -5.10 -15.90 -4.28
CA GLU A 138 -4.22 -16.53 -5.27
C GLU A 138 -3.70 -17.87 -4.74
N VAL A 139 -4.03 -18.93 -5.46
CA VAL A 139 -3.47 -20.28 -5.27
C VAL A 139 -2.47 -20.50 -6.39
N ARG A 140 -1.21 -20.80 -6.04
CA ARG A 140 -0.14 -21.18 -6.96
C ARG A 140 0.32 -22.58 -6.65
#